data_AF-M2YVL2-F1
#
_entry.id   AF-M2YVL2-F1
#
_cell.length_a   1.000
_cell.length_b   1.000
_cell.length_c   1.000
_cell.angle_alpha   90.00
_cell.angle_beta   90.00
_cell.angle_gamma   90.00
#
_symmetry.space_group_name_H-M   'P 1'
#
loop_
_entity.id
_entity.type
_entity.pdbx_description
1 polymer ?
#
loop_
_entity_poly.entity_id
_entity_poly.type
_entity_poly.pdbx_seq_one_letter_code
_entity_poly.pdbx_strand_id
1 'polypeptide(L)'
;MPGEVEPAGCLDTGVTVKSGPVEAALGHRAVVLTLTNCGTTPRTITGYPEVRLLDKEKRPMAVEVEHGTSYMAIDPGVSPQTVRPGGTLLSVVSWSNTVTVGSPEAGAYVTVAAAKGDPEQRITVDTDLGTTGKLTLTAWNAKLKN
;
A
#
# COMPACT_ATOMS: atom_id res chain seq x y z
N MET A 1 -4.41 -11.88 -8.45
CA MET A 1 -3.16 -11.56 -9.19
C MET A 1 -2.68 -10.19 -8.72
N PRO A 2 -1.37 -9.87 -8.76
CA PRO A 2 -0.88 -8.52 -8.51
C PRO A 2 -1.61 -7.49 -9.38
N GLY A 3 -1.89 -6.32 -8.81
CA GLY A 3 -2.52 -5.23 -9.55
C GLY A 3 -1.65 -4.74 -10.71
N GLU A 4 -2.28 -4.30 -11.79
CA GLU A 4 -1.59 -3.50 -12.80
C GLU A 4 -1.14 -2.17 -12.19
N VAL A 5 0.08 -1.74 -12.54
CA VAL A 5 0.74 -0.55 -11.98
C VAL A 5 0.92 0.52 -13.05
N GLU A 6 0.44 1.73 -12.77
CA GLU A 6 0.56 2.89 -13.65
C GLU A 6 1.21 4.09 -12.92
N PRO A 7 2.24 4.76 -13.48
CA PRO A 7 2.91 4.41 -14.73
C PRO A 7 3.68 3.10 -14.59
N ALA A 8 3.77 2.37 -15.71
CA ALA A 8 4.59 1.18 -15.79
C ALA A 8 6.08 1.57 -15.83
N GLY A 9 6.94 0.72 -15.26
CA GLY A 9 8.39 0.92 -15.26
C GLY A 9 8.92 1.51 -13.95
N CYS A 10 10.19 1.91 -13.97
CA CYS A 10 10.84 2.51 -12.82
C CYS A 10 10.57 4.01 -12.79
N LEU A 11 10.12 4.54 -11.64
CA LEU A 11 9.97 5.98 -11.48
C LEU A 11 11.34 6.67 -11.44
N ASP A 12 11.36 7.98 -11.70
CA ASP A 12 12.57 8.82 -11.57
C ASP A 12 13.18 8.78 -10.16
N THR A 13 12.39 8.41 -9.16
CA THR A 13 12.85 8.19 -7.78
C THR A 13 13.65 6.89 -7.61
N GLY A 14 13.79 6.08 -8.66
CA GLY A 14 14.53 4.81 -8.66
C GLY A 14 13.82 3.65 -7.97
N VAL A 15 12.53 3.80 -7.63
CA VAL A 15 11.74 2.74 -7.01
C VAL A 15 10.39 2.55 -7.71
N THR A 16 9.84 1.36 -7.56
CA THR A 16 8.45 1.04 -7.89
C THR A 16 7.81 0.29 -6.73
N VAL A 17 6.52 0.47 -6.54
CA VAL A 17 5.71 -0.28 -5.57
C VAL A 17 4.70 -1.14 -6.32
N LYS A 18 4.51 -2.37 -5.85
CA LYS A 18 3.50 -3.32 -6.35
C LYS A 18 2.71 -3.89 -5.18
N SER A 19 1.46 -4.28 -5.42
CA SER A 19 0.68 -5.05 -4.46
C SER A 19 0.78 -6.56 -4.72
N GLY A 20 0.73 -7.34 -3.63
CA GLY A 20 0.41 -8.75 -3.66
C GLY A 20 -1.09 -9.01 -3.83
N PRO A 21 -1.54 -10.27 -3.79
CA PRO A 21 -2.96 -10.59 -3.70
C PRO A 21 -3.57 -10.06 -2.41
N VAL A 22 -4.89 -9.88 -2.41
CA VAL A 22 -5.64 -9.59 -1.17
C VAL A 22 -5.67 -10.84 -0.30
N GLU A 23 -5.26 -10.69 0.95
CA GLU A 23 -5.36 -11.69 2.01
C GLU A 23 -6.57 -11.38 2.89
N ALA A 24 -7.22 -12.42 3.42
CA ALA A 24 -8.44 -12.29 4.21
C ALA A 24 -8.39 -13.17 5.46
N ALA A 25 -8.71 -12.61 6.62
CA ALA A 25 -8.80 -13.36 7.88
C ALA A 25 -9.80 -12.71 8.84
N LEU A 26 -10.73 -13.50 9.38
CA LEU A 26 -11.73 -13.10 10.39
C LEU A 26 -12.40 -11.73 10.15
N GLY A 27 -12.83 -11.46 8.91
CA GLY A 27 -13.49 -10.20 8.57
C GLY A 27 -12.52 -9.02 8.35
N HIS A 28 -11.22 -9.27 8.34
CA HIS A 28 -10.19 -8.33 7.90
C HIS A 28 -9.65 -8.71 6.52
N ARG A 29 -8.99 -7.74 5.91
CA ARG A 29 -8.31 -7.83 4.64
C ARG A 29 -6.97 -7.11 4.70
N ALA A 30 -6.03 -7.57 3.90
CA ALA A 30 -4.78 -6.88 3.69
C ALA A 30 -4.21 -7.08 2.29
N VAL A 31 -3.35 -6.16 1.87
CA VAL A 31 -2.39 -6.39 0.79
C VAL A 31 -0.99 -6.10 1.30
N VAL A 32 -0.04 -6.95 0.91
CA VAL A 32 1.38 -6.65 1.06
C VAL A 32 1.80 -5.76 -0.10
N LEU A 33 2.37 -4.61 0.21
CA LEU A 33 3.07 -3.74 -0.73
C LEU A 33 4.55 -4.14 -0.76
N THR A 34 5.08 -4.30 -1.97
CA THR A 34 6.50 -4.54 -2.22
C THR A 34 7.09 -3.35 -2.95
N LEU A 35 7.91 -2.57 -2.26
CA LEU A 35 8.78 -1.57 -2.85
C LEU A 35 10.01 -2.27 -3.39
N THR A 36 10.36 -2.02 -4.66
CA THR A 36 11.58 -2.51 -5.30
C THR A 36 12.42 -1.33 -5.74
N ASN A 37 13.71 -1.30 -5.38
CA ASN A 37 14.65 -0.37 -5.99
C ASN A 37 15.03 -0.90 -7.38
N CYS A 38 14.42 -0.32 -8.41
CA CYS A 38 14.66 -0.63 -9.81
C CYS A 38 15.71 0.28 -10.45
N GLY A 39 16.21 1.27 -9.72
CA GLY A 39 17.28 2.16 -10.15
C GLY A 39 18.68 1.57 -9.96
N THR A 40 19.69 2.43 -10.08
CA THR A 40 21.11 2.05 -10.03
C THR A 40 21.83 2.50 -8.74
N THR A 41 21.18 3.29 -7.89
CA THR A 41 21.74 3.81 -6.64
C THR A 41 20.94 3.34 -5.43
N PRO A 42 21.58 3.11 -4.26
CA PRO A 42 20.85 2.86 -3.02
C PRO A 42 19.92 4.01 -2.67
N ARG A 43 18.75 3.69 -2.10
CA ARG A 43 17.78 4.68 -1.62
C ARG A 43 17.39 4.40 -0.18
N THR A 44 17.33 5.43 0.64
CA THR A 44 16.83 5.32 2.01
C THR A 44 15.37 5.75 2.06
N ILE A 45 14.51 4.87 2.56
CA ILE A 45 13.09 5.12 2.79
C ILE A 45 12.85 5.11 4.30
N THR A 46 12.09 6.08 4.80
CA THR A 46 11.76 6.19 6.23
C THR A 46 10.26 6.41 6.37
N GLY A 47 9.61 5.61 7.20
CA GLY A 47 8.18 5.77 7.53
C GLY A 47 7.28 4.82 6.76
N TYR A 48 6.08 5.32 6.44
CA TYR A 48 4.95 4.57 5.88
C TYR A 48 4.78 4.91 4.38
N PRO A 49 4.19 4.02 3.57
CA PRO A 49 3.69 4.41 2.26
C PRO A 49 2.63 5.51 2.39
N GLU A 50 2.50 6.37 1.38
CA GLU A 50 1.30 7.19 1.23
C GLU A 50 0.30 6.44 0.37
N VAL A 51 -0.95 6.34 0.84
CA VAL A 51 -2.01 5.60 0.17
C VAL A 51 -3.23 6.48 0.01
N ARG A 52 -3.85 6.47 -1.18
CA ARG A 52 -5.19 7.04 -1.39
C ARG A 52 -6.07 6.01 -2.10
N LEU A 53 -7.33 5.95 -1.67
CA LEU A 53 -8.33 5.14 -2.33
C LEU A 53 -9.04 5.97 -3.41
N LEU A 54 -9.25 5.35 -4.57
CA LEU A 54 -10.03 5.94 -5.65
C LEU A 54 -11.27 5.09 -5.93
N ASP A 55 -12.37 5.75 -6.30
CA ASP A 55 -13.57 5.09 -6.78
C ASP A 55 -13.38 4.50 -8.20
N LYS A 56 -14.43 3.86 -8.73
CA LYS A 56 -14.42 3.27 -10.08
C LYS A 56 -14.24 4.32 -11.20
N GLU A 57 -14.56 5.59 -10.95
CA GLU A 57 -14.29 6.73 -11.84
C GLU A 57 -12.90 7.36 -11.61
N LYS A 58 -12.05 6.74 -10.77
CA LYS A 58 -10.70 7.23 -10.40
C LYS A 58 -10.71 8.53 -9.60
N ARG A 59 -11.81 8.86 -8.90
CA ARG A 59 -11.90 10.03 -8.03
C ARG A 59 -11.48 9.66 -6.60
N PRO A 60 -10.76 10.54 -5.88
CA PRO A 60 -10.36 10.26 -4.49
C PRO A 60 -11.57 10.04 -3.56
N MET A 61 -11.47 9.03 -2.72
CA MET A 61 -12.41 8.74 -1.64
C MET A 61 -11.82 9.19 -0.30
N ALA A 62 -12.67 9.74 0.57
CA ALA A 62 -12.28 10.06 1.93
C ALA A 62 -12.17 8.77 2.75
N VAL A 63 -10.95 8.42 3.14
CA VAL A 63 -10.65 7.31 4.05
C VAL A 63 -9.74 7.81 5.16
N GLU A 64 -9.99 7.35 6.38
CA GLU A 64 -9.09 7.57 7.50
C GLU A 64 -7.88 6.64 7.35
N VAL A 65 -6.67 7.20 7.35
CA VAL A 65 -5.43 6.42 7.27
C VAL A 65 -4.74 6.47 8.61
N GLU A 66 -4.58 5.31 9.23
CA GLU A 66 -3.83 5.14 10.46
C GLU A 66 -2.50 4.42 10.20
N HIS A 67 -1.54 4.72 11.06
CA HIS A 67 -0.23 4.09 11.07
C HIS A 67 -0.10 3.21 12.31
N GLY A 68 0.26 1.95 12.13
CA GLY A 68 0.51 1.04 13.25
C GLY A 68 0.10 -0.40 12.99
N THR A 69 0.04 -1.17 14.09
CA THR A 69 -0.34 -2.58 14.07
C THR A 69 -1.84 -2.74 13.81
N SER A 70 -2.20 -3.70 12.96
CA SER A 70 -3.57 -4.12 12.71
C SER A 70 -3.75 -5.60 13.08
N TYR A 71 -4.96 -6.13 12.92
CA TYR A 71 -5.19 -7.57 13.02
C TYR A 71 -4.38 -8.37 12.00
N MET A 72 -4.10 -7.79 10.82
CA MET A 72 -3.44 -8.47 9.71
C MET A 72 -1.91 -8.39 9.77
N ALA A 73 -1.35 -7.39 10.45
CA ALA A 73 0.09 -7.18 10.46
C ALA A 73 0.57 -6.38 11.69
N ILE A 74 1.74 -6.76 12.20
CA ILE A 74 2.46 -6.04 13.25
C ILE A 74 3.32 -4.95 12.62
N ASP A 75 3.13 -3.70 13.05
CA ASP A 75 3.98 -2.60 12.63
C ASP A 75 5.38 -2.74 13.20
N PRO A 76 6.44 -2.78 12.37
CA PRO A 76 7.79 -2.81 12.86
C PRO A 76 8.22 -1.50 13.54
N GLY A 77 7.50 -0.41 13.31
CA GLY A 77 7.83 0.93 13.76
C GLY A 77 8.73 1.67 12.76
N VAL A 78 8.66 3.00 12.79
CA VAL A 78 9.44 3.86 11.89
C VAL A 78 10.92 3.72 12.15
N SER A 79 11.66 3.32 11.12
CA SER A 79 13.13 3.34 11.11
C SER A 79 13.63 3.56 9.68
N PRO A 80 14.81 4.19 9.48
CA PRO A 80 15.39 4.31 8.15
C PRO A 80 15.74 2.94 7.56
N GLN A 81 15.28 2.69 6.34
CA GLN A 81 15.54 1.46 5.60
C GLN A 81 16.27 1.78 4.30
N THR A 82 17.51 1.31 4.17
CA THR A 82 18.28 1.47 2.93
C THR A 82 18.05 0.28 2.01
N VAL A 83 17.44 0.53 0.85
CA VAL A 83 17.23 -0.47 -0.20
C VAL A 83 18.27 -0.28 -1.30
N ARG A 84 19.10 -1.30 -1.51
CA ARG A 84 20.09 -1.34 -2.61
C ARG A 84 19.39 -1.62 -3.95
N PRO A 85 20.02 -1.32 -5.10
CA PRO A 85 19.52 -1.75 -6.41
C PRO A 85 19.14 -3.22 -6.43
N GLY A 86 17.94 -3.54 -6.93
CA GLY A 86 17.33 -4.88 -6.92
C GLY A 86 16.77 -5.34 -5.58
N GLY A 87 17.00 -4.59 -4.49
CA GLY A 87 16.48 -4.89 -3.17
C GLY A 87 15.00 -4.51 -3.01
N THR A 88 14.39 -5.05 -1.96
CA THR A 88 12.97 -4.84 -1.66
C THR A 88 12.72 -4.43 -0.22
N LEU A 89 11.64 -3.67 -0.02
CA LEU A 89 11.02 -3.40 1.28
C LEU A 89 9.54 -3.78 1.22
N LEU A 90 8.98 -4.13 2.36
CA LEU A 90 7.61 -4.59 2.55
C LEU A 90 6.86 -3.64 3.49
N SER A 91 5.59 -3.42 3.20
CA SER A 91 4.62 -2.74 4.06
C SER A 91 3.25 -3.38 3.85
N VAL A 92 2.34 -3.27 4.80
CA VAL A 92 1.00 -3.85 4.71
C VAL A 92 -0.05 -2.76 4.79
N VAL A 93 -1.02 -2.80 3.87
CA VAL A 93 -2.27 -2.04 3.96
C VAL A 93 -3.34 -2.99 4.46
N SER A 94 -3.98 -2.65 5.58
CA SER A 94 -5.02 -3.47 6.22
C SER A 94 -6.34 -2.70 6.31
N TRP A 95 -7.46 -3.41 6.19
CA TRP A 95 -8.81 -2.87 6.39
C TRP A 95 -9.77 -3.96 6.88
N SER A 96 -10.91 -3.55 7.42
CA SER A 96 -12.00 -4.46 7.77
C SER A 96 -12.95 -4.65 6.59
N ASN A 97 -13.53 -5.83 6.40
CA ASN A 97 -14.61 -6.10 5.43
C ASN A 97 -16.00 -5.68 5.99
N THR A 98 -16.05 -4.62 6.80
CA THR A 98 -17.30 -4.17 7.41
C THR A 98 -17.96 -3.17 6.47
N VAL A 99 -19.11 -3.52 5.91
CA VAL A 99 -19.94 -2.60 5.13
C VAL A 99 -20.53 -1.57 6.09
N THR A 100 -20.08 -0.31 6.03
CA THR A 100 -20.57 0.72 6.96
C THR A 100 -21.86 1.38 6.49
N VAL A 101 -22.02 1.80 5.24
CA VAL A 101 -23.30 2.23 4.62
C VAL A 101 -23.17 2.32 3.09
N GLY A 102 -24.25 2.05 2.34
CA GLY A 102 -24.30 2.24 0.88
C GLY A 102 -24.05 0.98 0.04
N SER A 103 -24.29 1.08 -1.27
CA SER A 103 -23.88 0.04 -2.22
C SER A 103 -22.36 -0.10 -2.19
N PRO A 104 -21.79 -1.32 -2.33
CA PRO A 104 -20.34 -1.49 -2.38
C PRO A 104 -19.78 -0.73 -3.59
N GLU A 105 -19.37 0.51 -3.36
CA GLU A 105 -18.48 1.23 -4.27
C GLU A 105 -17.11 0.59 -4.05
N ALA A 106 -16.89 -0.53 -4.72
CA ALA A 106 -15.58 -1.15 -4.80
C ALA A 106 -14.59 -0.10 -5.34
N GLY A 107 -13.64 0.30 -4.49
CA GLY A 107 -12.55 1.17 -4.93
C GLY A 107 -11.67 0.37 -5.88
N ALA A 108 -11.81 0.61 -7.18
CA ALA A 108 -11.14 -0.18 -8.21
C ALA A 108 -9.64 0.12 -8.31
N TYR A 109 -9.15 1.15 -7.58
CA TYR A 109 -7.76 1.58 -7.64
C TYR A 109 -7.28 2.15 -6.30
N VAL A 110 -6.01 1.89 -6.01
CA VAL A 110 -5.27 2.51 -4.91
C VAL A 110 -4.11 3.28 -5.53
N THR A 111 -3.88 4.53 -5.14
CA THR A 111 -2.59 5.18 -5.43
C THR A 111 -1.65 4.98 -4.25
N VAL A 112 -0.40 4.67 -4.57
CA VAL A 112 0.66 4.43 -3.59
C VAL A 112 1.90 5.24 -3.97
N ALA A 113 2.44 5.98 -3.02
CA ALA A 113 3.78 6.54 -3.09
C ALA A 113 4.67 5.90 -2.02
N ALA A 114 5.94 5.69 -2.37
CA ALA A 114 6.92 5.06 -1.48
C ALA A 114 7.19 5.89 -0.22
N ALA A 115 7.19 7.22 -0.36
CA ALA A 115 7.34 8.17 0.74
C ALA A 115 6.57 9.46 0.43
N LYS A 116 6.39 10.30 1.46
CA LYS A 116 5.75 11.61 1.31
C LYS A 116 6.46 12.48 0.28
N GLY A 117 5.69 12.97 -0.69
CA GLY A 117 6.17 13.82 -1.79
C GLY A 117 6.77 13.07 -2.98
N ASP A 118 6.84 11.74 -2.93
CA ASP A 118 7.19 10.94 -4.11
C ASP A 118 6.03 10.94 -5.14
N PRO A 119 6.34 10.68 -6.42
CA PRO A 119 5.31 10.37 -7.41
C PRO A 119 4.48 9.16 -6.99
N GLU A 120 3.17 9.25 -7.20
CA GLU A 120 2.27 8.15 -6.95
C GLU A 120 2.23 7.17 -8.12
N GLN A 121 2.02 5.90 -7.78
CA GLN A 121 1.66 4.85 -8.73
C GLN A 121 0.25 4.37 -8.42
N ARG A 122 -0.58 4.25 -9.45
CA ARG A 122 -1.88 3.62 -9.35
C ARG A 122 -1.71 2.12 -9.44
N ILE A 123 -2.31 1.41 -8.51
CA ILE A 123 -2.35 -0.03 -8.42
C ILE A 123 -3.81 -0.46 -8.48
N THR A 124 -4.14 -1.32 -9.42
CA THR A 124 -5.48 -1.93 -9.47
C THR A 124 -5.60 -2.94 -8.34
N VAL A 125 -6.58 -2.78 -7.46
CA VAL A 125 -6.85 -3.74 -6.37
C VAL A 125 -8.31 -4.14 -6.50
N ASP A 126 -8.56 -5.43 -6.66
CA ASP A 126 -9.92 -5.98 -6.66
C ASP A 126 -10.36 -6.13 -5.19
N THR A 127 -11.02 -5.09 -4.66
CA THR A 127 -11.26 -4.98 -3.21
C THR A 127 -12.56 -4.27 -2.83
N ASP A 128 -13.09 -4.70 -1.68
CA ASP A 128 -14.21 -4.11 -0.93
C ASP A 128 -13.79 -2.87 -0.09
N LEU A 129 -12.53 -2.41 -0.24
CA LEU A 129 -11.90 -1.29 0.49
C LEU A 129 -12.80 -0.05 0.59
N GLY A 130 -13.55 0.26 -0.46
CA GLY A 130 -14.39 1.47 -0.55
C GLY A 130 -15.59 1.49 0.39
N THR A 131 -15.90 0.38 1.05
CA THR A 131 -16.93 0.34 2.11
C THR A 131 -16.37 0.59 3.50
N THR A 132 -15.04 0.59 3.62
CA THR A 132 -14.33 0.65 4.89
C THR A 132 -13.72 2.02 5.00
N GLY A 133 -14.33 2.91 5.79
CA GLY A 133 -13.86 4.28 5.97
C GLY A 133 -12.47 4.43 6.61
N LYS A 134 -11.72 3.33 6.83
CA LYS A 134 -10.45 3.30 7.55
C LYS A 134 -9.46 2.27 6.99
N LEU A 135 -8.20 2.68 6.86
CA LEU A 135 -7.03 1.89 6.50
C LEU A 135 -5.99 1.92 7.62
N THR A 136 -5.24 0.83 7.78
CA THR A 136 -4.07 0.79 8.66
C THR A 136 -2.83 0.40 7.86
N LEU A 137 -1.75 1.18 7.99
CA LEU A 137 -0.48 0.98 7.30
C LEU A 137 0.63 0.64 8.28
N THR A 138 1.47 -0.33 7.92
CA THR A 138 2.74 -0.59 8.64
C THR A 138 3.89 0.21 8.02
N ALA A 139 4.93 0.51 8.81
CA ALA A 139 6.14 1.11 8.28
C ALA A 139 6.85 0.15 7.31
N TRP A 140 7.64 0.71 6.40
CA TRP A 140 8.50 -0.08 5.51
C TRP A 140 9.53 -0.87 6.30
N ASN A 141 9.76 -2.12 5.91
CA ASN A 141 10.81 -2.95 6.48
C ASN A 141 11.31 -4.01 5.49
N ALA A 142 12.54 -4.48 5.64
CA ALA A 142 13.06 -5.58 4.83
C ALA A 142 12.29 -6.90 5.01
N LYS A 143 11.59 -7.07 6.16
CA LYS A 143 10.76 -8.24 6.47
C LYS A 143 9.52 -7.83 7.25
N LEU A 144 8.42 -8.55 7.05
CA LEU A 144 7.24 -8.44 7.91
C LEU A 144 7.55 -9.05 9.28
N LYS A 145 6.94 -8.49 10.33
CA LYS A 145 6.99 -9.07 11.68
C LYS A 145 5.91 -10.15 11.81
N ASN A 146 6.26 -11.23 12.50
CA ASN A 146 5.35 -12.31 12.89
C ASN A 146 4.85 -12.11 14.31
#